data_AF-A0A538AGN5-F1
#
_entry.id   AF-A0A538AGN5-F1
#
_cell.length_a   1.000
_cell.length_b   1.000
_cell.length_c   1.000
_cell.angle_alpha   90.00
_cell.angle_beta   90.00
_cell.angle_gamma   90.00
#
_symmetry.space_group_name_H-M   'P 1'
#
loop_
_entity.id
_entity.type
_entity.pdbx_description
1 polymer ?
#
loop_
_entity_poly.entity_id
_entity_poly.type
_entity_poly.pdbx_seq_one_letter_code
_entity_poly.pdbx_strand_id
1 'polypeptide(L)' 'MLYADARGVSRVYEMSLSDGVWEIWRDAPGFCQRFTGTFSDDGRAIAGYWDRSRDGSSWERDFDLTYTKVS' A
#
# COMPACT_ATOMS: atom_id res chain seq x y z
N MET A 1 3.77 -6.87 -7.88
CA MET A 1 2.70 -6.15 -8.60
C MET A 1 3.32 -5.05 -9.48
N LEU A 2 3.01 -5.02 -10.78
CA LEU A 2 3.38 -3.90 -11.67
C LEU A 2 2.27 -2.84 -11.64
N TYR A 3 2.61 -1.62 -11.27
CA TYR A 3 1.77 -0.43 -11.37
C TYR A 3 2.24 0.42 -12.54
N ALA A 4 1.32 0.87 -13.39
CA ALA A 4 1.60 1.85 -14.43
C ALA A 4 0.45 2.87 -14.49
N ASP A 5 0.76 4.14 -14.73
CA ASP A 5 -0.23 5.21 -14.80
C ASP A 5 -0.08 6.11 -16.04
N ALA A 6 -1.09 6.96 -16.29
CA ALA A 6 -1.18 7.81 -17.48
C ALA A 6 -0.04 8.84 -17.61
N ARG A 7 0.76 9.06 -16.58
CA ARG A 7 1.96 9.93 -16.61
C ARG A 7 3.18 9.21 -17.19
N GLY A 8 3.04 7.95 -17.60
CA GLY A 8 4.15 7.12 -18.10
C GLY A 8 5.05 6.58 -16.98
N VAL A 9 4.60 6.63 -15.73
CA VAL A 9 5.35 6.11 -14.58
C VAL A 9 5.00 4.64 -14.36
N SER A 10 6.01 3.79 -14.31
CA SER A 10 5.89 2.38 -13.91
C SER A 10 6.61 2.11 -12.59
N ARG A 11 6.00 1.32 -11.71
CA ARG A 11 6.57 0.89 -10.43
C ARG A 11 6.37 -0.60 -10.24
N VAL A 12 7.40 -1.29 -9.77
CA VAL A 12 7.29 -2.66 -9.31
C VAL A 12 7.23 -2.63 -7.79
N TYR A 13 6.20 -3.29 -7.25
CA TYR A 13 6.02 -3.51 -5.82
C TYR A 13 6.14 -4.99 -5.50
N GLU A 14 6.67 -5.26 -4.32
CA GLU A 14 6.51 -6.54 -3.63
C GLU A 14 5.19 -6.52 -2.85
N MET A 15 4.69 -7.70 -2.48
CA MET A 15 3.39 -7.85 -1.83
C MET A 15 3.32 -9.16 -1.04
N SER A 16 2.68 -9.10 0.12
CA SER A 16 2.22 -10.25 0.91
C SER A 16 0.73 -10.11 1.21
N LEU A 17 0.05 -11.24 1.36
CA LEU A 17 -1.30 -11.29 1.89
C LEU A 17 -1.41 -12.53 2.77
N SER A 18 -1.52 -12.30 4.08
CA SER A 18 -1.57 -13.36 5.08
C SER A 18 -2.38 -12.88 6.29
N ASP A 19 -3.13 -13.79 6.90
CA ASP A 19 -3.83 -13.54 8.17
C ASP A 19 -4.71 -12.28 8.19
N GLY A 20 -5.37 -11.98 7.06
CA GLY A 20 -6.23 -10.81 6.93
C GLY A 20 -5.49 -9.48 6.81
N VAL A 21 -4.17 -9.50 6.60
CA VAL A 21 -3.34 -8.32 6.38
C VAL A 21 -2.74 -8.35 4.98
N TRP A 22 -2.98 -7.29 4.22
CA TRP A 22 -2.40 -7.04 2.92
C TRP A 22 -1.27 -6.04 3.04
N GLU A 23 -0.06 -6.44 2.69
CA GLU A 23 1.09 -5.53 2.64
C GLU A 23 1.59 -5.37 1.20
N ILE A 24 1.98 -4.15 0.85
CA ILE A 24 2.64 -3.82 -0.40
C ILE A 24 3.81 -2.91 -0.07
N TRP A 25 4.97 -3.14 -0.64
CA TRP A 25 6.11 -2.24 -0.44
C TRP A 25 6.97 -2.10 -1.68
N ARG A 26 7.72 -1.01 -1.71
CA ARG A 26 8.71 -0.72 -2.72
C ARG A 26 9.83 0.08 -2.08
N ASP A 27 11.02 -0.52 -2.09
CA ASP A 27 12.25 0.17 -1.77
C ASP A 27 12.85 0.74 -3.05
N ALA A 28 12.93 2.07 -3.10
CA ALA A 28 13.56 2.76 -4.20
C ALA A 28 14.19 4.08 -3.77
N PRO A 29 15.41 4.39 -4.24
CA PRO A 29 16.10 5.62 -3.88
C PRO A 29 15.23 6.86 -4.07
N GLY A 30 15.16 7.69 -3.03
CA GLY A 30 14.45 8.97 -3.04
C GLY A 30 12.93 8.88 -2.86
N PHE A 31 12.32 7.69 -3.00
CA PHE A 31 10.88 7.52 -2.79
C PHE A 31 10.51 6.05 -2.54
N CYS A 32 10.63 5.61 -1.30
CA CYS A 32 10.09 4.36 -0.81
C CYS A 32 8.61 4.53 -0.42
N GLN A 33 7.84 3.47 -0.60
CA GLN A 33 6.42 3.44 -0.23
C GLN A 33 6.06 2.10 0.36
N ARG A 34 5.17 2.11 1.35
CA ARG A 34 4.56 0.89 1.88
C ARG A 34 3.08 1.12 2.17
N PHE A 35 2.31 0.05 2.07
CA PHE A 35 0.90 0.00 2.37
C PHE A 35 0.66 -1.16 3.32
N THR A 36 -0.23 -0.94 4.28
CA THR A 36 -0.83 -1.99 5.10
C THR A 36 -2.34 -1.83 5.05
N GLY A 37 -3.04 -2.92 4.76
CA GLY A 37 -4.49 -2.99 4.78
C GLY A 37 -4.98 -4.18 5.59
N THR A 38 -5.87 -3.95 6.55
CA THR A 38 -6.47 -4.99 7.39
C THR A 38 -7.90 -5.22 6.96
N PHE A 39 -8.23 -6.47 6.63
CA PHE A 39 -9.59 -6.90 6.34
C PHE A 39 -10.43 -6.91 7.61
N SER A 40 -11.67 -6.41 7.52
CA SER A 40 -12.64 -6.61 8.58
C SER A 40 -13.08 -8.07 8.66
N ASP A 41 -13.48 -8.52 9.85
CA ASP A 41 -13.90 -9.91 10.11
C ASP A 41 -15.07 -10.37 9.21
N ASP A 42 -15.94 -9.43 8.81
CA ASP A 42 -17.07 -9.70 7.92
C ASP A 42 -16.69 -9.67 6.42
N GLY A 43 -15.44 -9.37 6.10
CA GLY A 43 -14.91 -9.28 4.73
C GLY A 43 -15.53 -8.16 3.89
N ARG A 44 -16.13 -7.14 4.53
CA ARG A 44 -16.79 -6.02 3.86
C ARG A 44 -15.94 -4.77 3.73
N ALA A 45 -14.88 -4.65 4.53
CA ALA A 45 -13.99 -3.51 4.50
C ALA A 45 -12.52 -3.91 4.54
N ILE A 46 -11.68 -3.04 4.00
CA ILE A 46 -10.24 -3.05 4.23
C ILE A 46 -9.87 -1.66 4.74
N ALA A 47 -9.45 -1.56 6.00
CA ALA A 47 -8.88 -0.34 6.55
C ALA A 47 -7.40 -0.32 6.22
N GLY A 48 -6.92 0.69 5.52
CA GLY A 48 -5.53 0.75 5.11
C GLY A 48 -4.93 2.14 5.12
N TYR A 49 -3.61 2.16 5.02
CA TYR A 49 -2.83 3.38 4.99
C TYR A 49 -1.58 3.20 4.15
N TRP A 50 -1.14 4.29 3.53
CA TRP A 50 0.15 4.39 2.85
C TRP A 50 1.11 5.22 3.68
N ASP A 51 2.33 4.71 3.85
CA ASP A 51 3.46 5.50 4.31
C ASP A 51 4.44 5.72 3.17
N ARG A 52 5.19 6.82 3.25
CA ARG A 52 6.29 7.14 2.33
C ARG A 52 7.57 7.46 3.09
N SER A 53 8.70 7.28 2.42
CA SER A 53 10.01 7.65 2.92
C SER A 53 10.91 8.12 1.78
N ARG A 54 11.75 9.13 2.03
CA ARG A 54 12.75 9.60 1.05
C ARG A 54 14.10 8.89 1.22
N ASP A 55 14.41 8.46 2.44
CA ASP A 55 15.68 7.87 2.85
C ASP A 55 15.58 6.37 3.16
N GLY A 56 14.37 5.80 3.13
CA GLY A 56 14.08 4.41 3.47
C GLY A 56 14.04 4.12 4.98
N SER A 57 14.29 5.12 5.83
CA SER A 57 14.42 4.95 7.29
C SER A 57 13.46 5.85 8.07
N SER A 58 13.25 7.08 7.62
CA SER A 58 12.27 8.02 8.15
C SER A 58 10.96 7.85 7.40
N TRP A 59 9.96 7.29 8.06
CA TRP A 59 8.65 7.01 7.48
C TRP A 59 7.60 7.98 7.99
N GLU A 60 6.80 8.51 7.07
CA GLU A 60 5.66 9.37 7.38
C GLU A 60 4.38 8.83 6.75
N ARG A 61 3.26 9.03 7.45
CA ARG A 61 1.93 8.73 6.93
C ARG A 61 1.65 9.64 5.74
N ASP A 62 1.37 9.04 4.58
CA ASP A 62 0.96 9.78 3.39
C ASP A 62 -0.55 10.01 3.41
N PHE A 63 -1.33 8.94 3.52
CA PHE A 63 -2.78 9.01 3.65
C PHE A 63 -3.40 7.70 4.18
N ASP A 64 -4.59 7.83 4.74
CA ASP A 64 -5.46 6.73 5.17
C ASP A 64 -6.58 6.52 4.14
N LEU A 65 -7.06 5.28 4.03
CA LEU A 65 -8.19 4.94 3.19
C LEU A 65 -8.95 3.72 3.72
N THR A 66 -10.22 3.65 3.36
CA THR A 66 -11.05 2.47 3.60
C THR A 66 -11.64 2.02 2.28
N TYR A 67 -11.37 0.78 1.89
CA TYR A 67 -12.11 0.13 0.81
C TYR A 67 -13.37 -0.50 1.39
N THR A 68 -14.50 -0.31 0.72
CA THR A 68 -15.76 -1.00 1.05
C THR A 68 -16.19 -1.85 -0.12
N LYS A 69 -16.56 -3.10 0.15
CA LYS A 69 -17.03 -4.04 -0.86
C LYS A 69 -18.40 -3.61 -1.37
N VAL A 70 -18.49 -3.26 -2.65
CA VAL A 70 -19.76 -2.98 -3.35
C VAL A 70 -20.37 -4.30 -3.86
N SER A 71 -21.69 -4.43 -3.70
CA SER A 71 -22.50 -5.57 -4.15
C SER A 71 -23.00 -5.42 -5.57
#